data_AF-A0A925YSW8-F1
#
_entry.id   AF-A0A925YSW8-F1
#
_cell.length_a   1.000
_cell.length_b   1.000
_cell.length_c   1.000
_cell.angle_alpha   90.00
_cell.angle_beta   90.00
_cell.angle_gamma   90.00
#
_symmetry.space_group_name_H-M   'P 1'
#
loop_
_entity.id
_entity.type
_entity.pdbx_description
1 polymer ?
#
loop_
_entity_poly.entity_id
_entity_poly.type
_entity_poly.pdbx_seq_one_letter_code
_entity_poly.pdbx_strand_id
1 'polypeptide(L)'
;MTDRFGLIRSTSEIEWDWHRSHLKMDAPGAAAYTGFYAQHGGSVQFQNDLTLTDITVLNPPNAPYPVTEKELFIAFGIVSKDGKPLNESNQVELSLVSTSFKTGANYKADNVIKGTPLAGGVSGTAPVLVTRAGGTLRAPWLSGMKYRLLDWHLNVIGEGKIAGDTLTIPADQKVFQIELTRP
;
A
#
# COMPACT_ATOMS: atom_id res chain seq x y z
N MET A 1 -35.72 -14.78 -19.72
CA MET A 1 -35.19 -13.46 -19.34
C MET A 1 -33.73 -13.46 -19.70
N THR A 2 -33.39 -12.78 -20.79
CA THR A 2 -32.01 -12.58 -21.25
C THR A 2 -31.32 -11.57 -20.35
N ASP A 3 -30.13 -11.95 -19.90
CA ASP A 3 -29.25 -11.17 -19.04
C ASP A 3 -28.87 -9.86 -19.75
N ARG A 4 -29.65 -8.79 -19.52
CA ARG A 4 -29.52 -7.48 -20.19
C ARG A 4 -28.55 -6.53 -19.49
N PHE A 5 -27.85 -7.00 -18.48
CA PHE A 5 -26.69 -6.32 -17.93
C PHE A 5 -25.49 -7.12 -18.36
N GLY A 6 -24.81 -6.68 -19.44
CA GLY A 6 -23.51 -7.23 -19.78
C GLY A 6 -22.62 -7.06 -18.57
N LEU A 7 -22.44 -8.12 -17.77
CA LEU A 7 -21.50 -8.16 -16.67
C LEU A 7 -20.16 -7.71 -17.25
N ILE A 8 -19.72 -6.52 -16.85
CA ILE A 8 -18.36 -6.07 -17.07
C ILE A 8 -17.50 -7.10 -16.35
N ARG A 9 -16.93 -8.04 -17.11
CA ARG A 9 -15.98 -9.00 -16.58
C ARG A 9 -14.75 -8.19 -16.21
N SER A 10 -14.29 -8.30 -14.97
CA SER A 10 -13.01 -7.76 -14.58
C SER A 10 -11.95 -8.32 -15.52
N THR A 11 -11.03 -7.48 -15.96
CA THR A 11 -9.88 -7.96 -16.73
C THR A 11 -8.96 -8.76 -15.80
N SER A 12 -8.01 -9.53 -16.35
CA SER A 12 -7.05 -10.27 -15.52
C SER A 12 -6.16 -9.36 -14.66
N GLU A 13 -6.12 -8.07 -15.00
CA GLU A 13 -5.28 -7.06 -14.38
C GLU A 13 -5.95 -6.37 -13.19
N ILE A 14 -7.26 -6.54 -12.96
CA ILE A 14 -7.98 -5.90 -11.86
C ILE A 14 -8.83 -6.93 -11.13
N GLU A 15 -8.60 -7.09 -9.83
CA GLU A 15 -9.39 -7.95 -8.95
C GLU A 15 -10.02 -7.11 -7.85
N TRP A 16 -11.34 -7.21 -7.73
CA TRP A 16 -12.10 -6.66 -6.61
C TRP A 16 -12.75 -7.81 -5.83
N ASP A 17 -12.33 -8.01 -4.59
CA ASP A 17 -12.94 -8.97 -3.67
C ASP A 17 -13.63 -8.20 -2.53
N TRP A 18 -14.95 -8.11 -2.59
CA TRP A 18 -15.74 -7.41 -1.58
C TRP A 18 -15.85 -8.19 -0.27
N HIS A 19 -15.70 -9.53 -0.29
CA HIS A 19 -15.73 -10.34 0.92
C HIS A 19 -14.47 -10.13 1.75
N ARG A 20 -13.32 -9.97 1.08
CA ARG A 20 -12.02 -9.67 1.71
C ARG A 20 -11.70 -8.17 1.74
N SER A 21 -12.59 -7.35 1.18
CA SER A 21 -12.49 -5.89 1.11
C SER A 21 -11.15 -5.40 0.54
N HIS A 22 -10.74 -5.94 -0.61
CA HIS A 22 -9.52 -5.50 -1.30
C HIS A 22 -9.70 -5.24 -2.79
N LEU A 23 -8.89 -4.32 -3.29
CA LEU A 23 -8.64 -4.05 -4.70
C LEU A 23 -7.19 -4.39 -5.01
N LYS A 24 -6.98 -5.23 -6.02
CA LYS A 24 -5.65 -5.57 -6.54
C LYS A 24 -5.57 -5.17 -8.01
N MET A 25 -4.45 -4.57 -8.42
CA MET A 25 -4.10 -4.33 -9.82
C MET A 25 -2.78 -5.03 -10.14
N ASP A 26 -2.68 -5.65 -11.31
CA ASP A 26 -1.57 -6.53 -11.67
C ASP A 26 -1.28 -6.43 -13.17
N ALA A 27 -0.18 -5.79 -13.53
CA ALA A 27 0.26 -5.59 -14.90
C ALA A 27 1.79 -5.75 -14.98
N PRO A 28 2.36 -6.01 -16.18
CA PRO A 28 3.80 -6.21 -16.32
C PRO A 28 4.64 -5.06 -15.74
N GLY A 29 4.21 -3.80 -15.94
CA GLY A 29 4.91 -2.60 -15.47
C GLY A 29 4.35 -1.99 -14.17
N ALA A 30 3.31 -2.56 -13.56
CA ALA A 30 2.69 -1.99 -12.37
C ALA A 30 1.97 -3.04 -11.52
N ALA A 31 2.03 -2.89 -10.21
CA ALA A 31 1.23 -3.69 -9.28
C ALA A 31 0.69 -2.79 -8.17
N ALA A 32 -0.53 -3.05 -7.71
CA ALA A 32 -1.12 -2.33 -6.59
C ALA A 32 -2.01 -3.24 -5.75
N TYR A 33 -2.09 -2.95 -4.46
CA TYR A 33 -2.98 -3.60 -3.52
C TYR A 33 -3.53 -2.55 -2.55
N THR A 34 -4.83 -2.54 -2.31
CA THR A 34 -5.42 -1.72 -1.24
C THR A 34 -6.52 -2.51 -0.56
N GLY A 35 -6.48 -2.62 0.76
CA GLY A 35 -7.48 -3.38 1.52
C GLY A 35 -7.00 -3.86 2.88
N PHE A 36 -7.80 -4.71 3.51
CA PHE A 36 -7.50 -5.34 4.80
C PHE A 36 -6.57 -6.55 4.62
N TYR A 37 -5.26 -6.31 4.63
CA TYR A 37 -4.25 -7.31 4.32
C TYR A 37 -4.35 -8.58 5.17
N ALA A 38 -4.69 -8.45 6.45
CA ALA A 38 -4.84 -9.60 7.35
C ALA A 38 -5.94 -10.57 6.88
N GLN A 39 -6.97 -10.08 6.19
CA GLN A 39 -8.08 -10.87 5.66
C GLN A 39 -7.73 -11.58 4.34
N HIS A 40 -6.65 -11.16 3.68
CA HIS A 40 -6.22 -11.76 2.41
C HIS A 40 -5.54 -13.12 2.59
N GLY A 41 -4.93 -13.39 3.75
CA GLY A 41 -4.19 -14.63 4.04
C GLY A 41 -2.67 -14.49 4.09
N GLY A 42 -2.14 -13.25 4.19
CA GLY A 42 -0.76 -13.00 4.63
C GLY A 42 0.32 -12.85 3.54
N SER A 43 0.05 -13.16 2.28
CA SER A 43 0.95 -12.85 1.16
C SER A 43 0.15 -12.44 -0.07
N VAL A 44 0.55 -11.37 -0.74
CA VAL A 44 -0.06 -10.96 -2.02
C VAL A 44 0.97 -11.21 -3.13
N GLN A 45 0.67 -12.18 -3.99
CA GLN A 45 1.48 -12.50 -5.17
C GLN A 45 0.97 -11.73 -6.39
N PHE A 46 1.89 -11.15 -7.15
CA PHE A 46 1.63 -10.49 -8.42
C PHE A 46 2.21 -11.30 -9.60
N GLN A 47 1.76 -11.03 -10.82
CA GLN A 47 2.17 -11.75 -12.04
C GLN A 47 3.60 -11.44 -12.48
N ASN A 48 4.21 -10.39 -11.95
CA ASN A 48 5.57 -9.91 -12.25
C ASN A 48 6.63 -10.47 -11.27
N ASP A 49 6.39 -11.67 -10.74
CA ASP A 49 7.21 -12.36 -9.73
C ASP A 49 7.37 -11.59 -8.39
N LEU A 50 6.61 -10.52 -8.18
CA LEU A 50 6.61 -9.76 -6.94
C LEU A 50 5.69 -10.42 -5.91
N THR A 51 6.19 -10.58 -4.69
CA THR A 51 5.39 -10.92 -3.52
C THR A 51 5.49 -9.82 -2.48
N LEU A 52 4.35 -9.39 -1.94
CA LEU A 52 4.26 -8.54 -0.76
C LEU A 52 3.92 -9.39 0.48
N THR A 53 4.82 -9.43 1.47
CA THR A 53 4.72 -10.24 2.71
C THR A 53 5.00 -9.40 3.95
N ASP A 54 4.82 -10.01 5.13
CA ASP A 54 5.33 -9.51 6.42
C ASP A 54 4.88 -8.07 6.76
N ILE A 55 3.63 -7.74 6.43
CA ILE A 55 3.08 -6.40 6.66
C ILE A 55 3.07 -6.09 8.15
N THR A 56 3.61 -4.92 8.47
CA THR A 56 3.59 -4.35 9.82
C THR A 56 2.97 -2.96 9.75
N VAL A 57 2.22 -2.59 10.78
CA VAL A 57 1.67 -1.24 10.92
C VAL A 57 2.05 -0.67 12.28
N LEU A 58 2.49 0.59 12.30
CA LEU A 58 2.83 1.30 13.52
C LEU A 58 1.88 2.48 13.70
N ASN A 59 0.92 2.32 14.61
CA ASN A 59 0.00 3.39 14.95
C ASN A 59 0.70 4.46 15.79
N PRO A 60 0.47 5.76 15.52
CA PRO A 60 0.91 6.80 16.41
C PRO A 60 0.09 6.76 17.72
N PRO A 61 0.65 7.26 18.83
CA PRO A 61 -0.13 7.45 20.05
C PRO A 61 -1.39 8.27 19.79
N ASN A 62 -2.51 7.87 20.41
CA ASN A 62 -3.80 8.56 20.30
C ASN A 62 -4.41 8.59 18.89
N ALA A 63 -4.01 7.68 17.98
CA ALA A 63 -4.72 7.48 16.73
C ALA A 63 -6.21 7.19 17.03
N PRO A 64 -7.16 7.91 16.41
CA PRO A 64 -8.58 7.75 16.75
C PRO A 64 -9.16 6.41 16.29
N TYR A 65 -8.60 5.85 15.22
CA TYR A 65 -8.94 4.54 14.66
C TYR A 65 -7.63 3.78 14.40
N PRO A 66 -7.02 3.19 15.44
CA PRO A 66 -5.77 2.48 15.28
C PRO A 66 -5.97 1.23 14.43
N VAL A 67 -5.08 1.01 13.48
CA VAL A 67 -5.08 -0.18 12.63
C VAL A 67 -4.63 -1.38 13.46
N THR A 68 -5.44 -2.42 13.49
CA THR A 68 -5.21 -3.64 14.27
C THR A 68 -4.56 -4.74 13.42
N GLU A 69 -3.96 -5.73 14.09
CA GLU A 69 -3.43 -6.94 13.43
C GLU A 69 -4.50 -7.77 12.71
N LYS A 70 -5.78 -7.58 13.06
CA LYS A 70 -6.92 -8.26 12.42
C LYS A 70 -7.32 -7.65 11.09
N GLU A 71 -6.89 -6.42 10.81
CA GLU A 71 -7.24 -5.73 9.57
C GLU A 71 -6.00 -5.46 8.71
N LEU A 72 -4.93 -4.90 9.29
CA LEU A 72 -3.73 -4.46 8.57
C LEU A 72 -4.08 -3.69 7.28
N PHE A 73 -4.91 -2.64 7.41
CA PHE A 73 -5.29 -1.83 6.25
C PHE A 73 -4.06 -1.14 5.66
N ILE A 74 -3.80 -1.37 4.37
CA ILE A 74 -2.70 -0.75 3.63
C ILE A 74 -3.14 -0.32 2.24
N ALA A 75 -2.38 0.59 1.65
CA ALA A 75 -2.34 0.89 0.23
C ALA A 75 -0.89 0.75 -0.25
N PHE A 76 -0.69 -0.14 -1.21
CA PHE A 76 0.56 -0.46 -1.86
C PHE A 76 0.44 -0.17 -3.35
N GLY A 77 1.47 0.45 -3.92
CA GLY A 77 1.61 0.61 -5.37
C GLY A 77 3.08 0.56 -5.77
N ILE A 78 3.37 -0.04 -6.91
CA ILE A 78 4.68 -0.07 -7.55
C ILE A 78 4.51 0.09 -9.06
N VAL A 79 5.37 0.87 -9.70
CA VAL A 79 5.27 1.19 -11.12
C VAL A 79 6.65 1.41 -11.74
N SER A 80 6.82 0.99 -13.00
CA SER A 80 7.97 1.37 -13.82
C SER A 80 7.82 2.81 -14.32
N LYS A 81 8.87 3.60 -14.21
CA LYS A 81 8.89 4.99 -14.69
C LYS A 81 9.27 5.10 -16.17
N ASP A 82 9.84 4.03 -16.73
CA ASP A 82 10.31 3.96 -18.13
C ASP A 82 9.36 3.17 -19.05
N GLY A 83 8.18 2.77 -18.55
CA GLY A 83 7.15 2.06 -19.33
C GLY A 83 7.46 0.60 -19.65
N LYS A 84 8.57 0.06 -19.13
CA LYS A 84 8.94 -1.35 -19.30
C LYS A 84 8.26 -2.24 -18.25
N PRO A 85 8.20 -3.57 -18.46
CA PRO A 85 7.93 -4.50 -17.37
C PRO A 85 8.84 -4.26 -16.16
N LEU A 86 8.36 -4.47 -14.93
CA LEU A 86 9.12 -4.19 -13.70
C LEU A 86 10.48 -4.92 -13.68
N ASN A 87 10.51 -6.16 -14.16
CA ASN A 87 11.73 -6.98 -14.25
C ASN A 87 12.75 -6.50 -15.29
N GLU A 88 12.38 -5.57 -16.17
CA GLU A 88 13.23 -4.96 -17.20
C GLU A 88 13.46 -3.46 -16.97
N SER A 89 12.68 -2.83 -16.09
CA SER A 89 12.67 -1.39 -15.87
C SER A 89 13.93 -0.91 -15.16
N ASN A 90 14.53 0.16 -15.66
CA ASN A 90 15.70 0.78 -15.03
C ASN A 90 15.34 1.69 -13.84
N GLN A 91 14.07 2.09 -13.76
CA GLN A 91 13.56 3.02 -12.74
C GLN A 91 12.18 2.57 -12.28
N VAL A 92 12.08 2.18 -11.02
CA VAL A 92 10.83 1.74 -10.41
C VAL A 92 10.53 2.65 -9.22
N GLU A 93 9.26 2.99 -9.04
CA GLU A 93 8.79 3.80 -7.92
C GLU A 93 7.70 3.03 -7.18
N LEU A 94 7.72 3.07 -5.85
CA LEU A 94 6.71 2.42 -5.05
C LEU A 94 6.37 3.23 -3.79
N SER A 95 5.18 2.95 -3.26
CA SER A 95 4.68 3.47 -1.99
C SER A 95 3.95 2.36 -1.24
N LEU A 96 4.16 2.31 0.08
CA LEU A 96 3.43 1.46 1.00
C LEU A 96 3.02 2.33 2.19
N VAL A 97 1.73 2.60 2.29
CA VAL A 97 1.15 3.45 3.32
C VAL A 97 -0.06 2.78 3.96
N SER A 98 -0.52 3.32 5.08
CA SER A 98 -1.77 2.94 5.72
C SER A 98 -2.69 4.17 5.80
N THR A 99 -3.26 4.43 6.96
CA THR A 99 -4.22 5.52 7.18
C THR A 99 -3.57 6.75 7.84
N SER A 100 -4.31 7.87 7.81
CA SER A 100 -3.98 9.07 8.57
C SER A 100 -5.23 9.79 9.04
N PHE A 101 -5.12 10.43 10.21
CA PHE A 101 -6.21 11.19 10.81
C PHE A 101 -5.68 12.48 11.44
N LYS A 102 -6.50 13.53 11.48
CA LYS A 102 -6.20 14.72 12.28
C LYS A 102 -6.26 14.37 13.78
N THR A 103 -5.45 15.05 14.58
CA THR A 103 -5.44 14.88 16.04
C THR A 103 -6.81 15.22 16.63
N GLY A 104 -7.35 14.33 17.46
CA GLY A 104 -8.66 14.49 18.10
C GLY A 104 -9.87 14.27 17.16
N ALA A 105 -9.66 13.73 15.95
CA ALA A 105 -10.78 13.34 15.09
C ALA A 105 -11.64 12.25 15.76
N ASN A 106 -12.96 12.35 15.62
CA ASN A 106 -13.91 11.38 16.13
C ASN A 106 -15.17 11.38 15.25
N TYR A 107 -15.24 10.41 14.37
CA TYR A 107 -16.37 10.07 13.52
C TYR A 107 -17.24 8.99 14.17
N LYS A 108 -18.56 9.18 14.10
CA LYS A 108 -19.52 8.18 14.57
C LYS A 108 -19.59 7.04 13.56
N ALA A 109 -19.40 5.80 14.01
CA ALA A 109 -19.38 4.61 13.14
C ALA A 109 -20.63 4.51 12.24
N ASP A 110 -21.83 4.75 12.79
CA ASP A 110 -23.09 4.76 12.03
C ASP A 110 -23.06 5.75 10.85
N ASN A 111 -22.37 6.87 11.00
CA ASN A 111 -22.29 7.91 9.98
C ASN A 111 -21.19 7.59 8.96
N VAL A 112 -20.11 6.91 9.37
CA VAL A 112 -19.12 6.35 8.44
C VAL A 112 -19.78 5.31 7.52
N ILE A 113 -20.57 4.38 8.09
CA ILE A 113 -21.28 3.34 7.32
C ILE A 113 -22.29 3.96 6.34
N LYS A 114 -22.94 5.06 6.74
CA LYS A 114 -23.89 5.81 5.88
C LYS A 114 -23.21 6.73 4.87
N GLY A 115 -21.88 6.75 4.77
CA GLY A 115 -21.14 7.64 3.87
C GLY A 115 -21.21 9.12 4.25
N THR A 116 -21.59 9.44 5.49
CA THR A 116 -21.67 10.81 6.02
C THR A 116 -20.76 10.99 7.25
N PRO A 117 -19.47 10.64 7.19
CA PRO A 117 -18.58 10.50 8.36
C PRO A 117 -18.48 11.75 9.23
N LEU A 118 -18.70 12.94 8.65
CA LEU A 118 -18.66 14.23 9.36
C LEU A 118 -19.96 14.58 10.07
N ALA A 119 -21.08 13.92 9.76
CA ALA A 119 -22.35 14.20 10.42
C ALA A 119 -22.21 13.90 11.92
N GLY A 120 -22.30 14.92 12.77
CA GLY A 120 -22.16 14.76 14.22
C GLY A 120 -20.80 14.20 14.70
N GLY A 121 -19.76 14.26 13.86
CA GLY A 121 -18.39 13.91 14.20
C GLY A 121 -17.51 15.16 14.37
N VAL A 122 -16.30 14.96 14.89
CA VAL A 122 -15.27 15.99 15.03
C VAL A 122 -14.17 15.69 14.01
N SER A 123 -13.84 16.65 13.15
CA SER A 123 -12.82 16.46 12.11
C SER A 123 -11.38 16.45 12.65
N GLY A 124 -11.16 16.85 13.90
CA GLY A 124 -9.84 17.02 14.50
C GLY A 124 -9.08 18.25 13.99
N THR A 125 -7.85 18.43 14.47
CA THR A 125 -6.94 19.53 14.11
C THR A 125 -5.55 19.01 13.73
N ALA A 126 -4.71 19.88 13.17
CA ALA A 126 -3.29 19.55 13.00
C ALA A 126 -2.61 19.33 14.37
N PRO A 127 -1.58 18.49 14.48
CA PRO A 127 -0.93 17.74 13.39
C PRO A 127 -1.75 16.53 12.93
N VAL A 128 -1.43 16.05 11.72
CA VAL A 128 -1.94 14.76 11.21
C VAL A 128 -1.16 13.63 11.87
N LEU A 129 -1.89 12.67 12.44
CA LEU A 129 -1.40 11.40 12.95
C LEU A 129 -1.37 10.40 11.81
N VAL A 130 -0.20 9.85 11.50
CA VAL A 130 0.01 8.92 10.39
C VAL A 130 0.32 7.53 10.94
N THR A 131 -0.51 6.55 10.61
CA THR A 131 -0.19 5.14 10.81
C THR A 131 0.78 4.72 9.71
N ARG A 132 1.98 4.31 10.12
CA ARG A 132 3.04 3.91 9.18
C ARG A 132 2.85 2.45 8.81
N ALA A 133 3.14 2.12 7.55
CA ALA A 133 3.15 0.75 7.08
C ALA A 133 4.58 0.35 6.72
N GLY A 134 4.92 -0.89 7.03
CA GLY A 134 6.12 -1.57 6.59
C GLY A 134 5.77 -2.95 6.05
N GLY A 135 6.74 -3.60 5.44
CA GLY A 135 6.52 -4.89 4.79
C GLY A 135 7.76 -5.37 4.06
N THR A 136 7.65 -6.54 3.44
CA THR A 136 8.72 -7.14 2.65
C THR A 136 8.25 -7.32 1.22
N LEU A 137 9.04 -6.80 0.28
CA LEU A 137 8.92 -7.12 -1.14
C LEU A 137 9.93 -8.19 -1.50
N ARG A 138 9.49 -9.23 -2.20
CA ARG A 138 10.36 -10.28 -2.75
C ARG A 138 10.15 -10.38 -4.25
N ALA A 139 11.24 -10.28 -5.02
CA ALA A 139 11.26 -10.57 -6.44
C ALA A 139 12.71 -10.75 -6.92
N PRO A 140 13.01 -11.73 -7.80
CA PRO A 140 14.37 -11.95 -8.29
C PRO A 140 15.01 -10.71 -8.92
N TRP A 141 14.21 -9.88 -9.59
CA TRP A 141 14.67 -8.69 -10.30
C TRP A 141 15.05 -7.51 -9.40
N LEU A 142 14.76 -7.57 -8.09
CA LEU A 142 15.22 -6.58 -7.10
C LEU A 142 16.73 -6.66 -6.84
N SER A 143 17.34 -7.82 -7.08
CA SER A 143 18.75 -8.06 -6.78
C SER A 143 19.67 -7.08 -7.49
N GLY A 144 20.51 -6.41 -6.69
CA GLY A 144 21.49 -5.45 -7.16
C GLY A 144 20.93 -4.05 -7.45
N MET A 145 19.62 -3.81 -7.37
CA MET A 145 19.06 -2.47 -7.51
C MET A 145 19.52 -1.57 -6.35
N LYS A 146 19.72 -0.29 -6.64
CA LYS A 146 19.88 0.74 -5.61
C LYS A 146 18.50 1.20 -5.16
N TYR A 147 18.35 1.53 -3.89
CA TYR A 147 17.12 2.10 -3.34
C TYR A 147 17.37 3.45 -2.67
N ARG A 148 16.35 4.32 -2.69
CA ARG A 148 16.23 5.53 -1.86
C ARG A 148 14.88 5.50 -1.17
N LEU A 149 14.89 5.60 0.16
CA LEU A 149 13.70 5.81 0.98
C LEU A 149 13.50 7.31 1.14
N LEU A 150 12.32 7.79 0.78
CA LEU A 150 11.97 9.21 0.78
C LEU A 150 10.86 9.48 1.79
N ASP A 151 10.97 10.58 2.53
CA ASP A 151 9.88 11.05 3.39
C ASP A 151 8.79 11.81 2.60
N TRP A 152 7.76 12.29 3.29
CA TRP A 152 6.65 13.05 2.68
C TRP A 152 7.10 14.35 1.97
N HIS A 153 8.28 14.88 2.33
CA HIS A 153 8.88 16.06 1.73
C HIS A 153 9.91 15.69 0.66
N LEU A 154 10.00 14.41 0.29
CA LEU A 154 10.95 13.84 -0.65
C LEU A 154 12.43 13.97 -0.21
N ASN A 155 12.67 14.13 1.08
CA ASN A 155 14.02 14.04 1.63
C ASN A 155 14.45 12.57 1.70
N VAL A 156 15.71 12.29 1.37
CA VAL A 156 16.30 10.96 1.56
C VAL A 156 16.46 10.69 3.05
N ILE A 157 15.83 9.61 3.52
CA ILE A 157 15.91 9.15 4.91
C ILE A 157 16.62 7.79 5.04
N GLY A 158 16.90 7.15 3.91
CA GLY A 158 17.71 5.94 3.82
C GLY A 158 18.04 5.62 2.38
N GLU A 159 19.19 4.98 2.14
CA GLU A 159 19.59 4.57 0.81
C GLU A 159 20.51 3.36 0.90
N GLY A 160 20.60 2.59 -0.18
CA GLY A 160 21.48 1.45 -0.23
C GLY A 160 21.36 0.65 -1.51
N LYS A 161 21.86 -0.58 -1.45
CA LYS A 161 21.78 -1.57 -2.53
C LYS A 161 21.11 -2.82 -1.99
N ILE A 162 20.19 -3.39 -2.76
CA ILE A 162 19.53 -4.64 -2.42
C ILE A 162 20.51 -5.78 -2.70
N ALA A 163 20.92 -6.50 -1.65
CA ALA A 163 21.93 -7.55 -1.75
C ALA A 163 21.40 -8.89 -2.30
N GLY A 164 20.08 -9.08 -2.31
CA GLY A 164 19.41 -10.28 -2.79
C GLY A 164 18.06 -9.94 -3.45
N ASP A 165 17.09 -10.85 -3.40
CA ASP A 165 15.77 -10.66 -4.01
C ASP A 165 14.76 -9.93 -3.11
N THR A 166 15.20 -9.37 -1.98
CA THR A 166 14.32 -8.92 -0.90
C THR A 166 14.59 -7.47 -0.49
N LEU A 167 13.54 -6.65 -0.47
CA LEU A 167 13.53 -5.30 0.08
C LEU A 167 12.59 -5.23 1.28
N THR A 168 13.12 -4.84 2.45
CA THR A 168 12.31 -4.58 3.65
C THR A 168 12.04 -3.09 3.79
N ILE A 169 10.76 -2.74 3.92
CA ILE A 169 10.25 -1.40 4.16
C ILE A 169 10.02 -1.24 5.67
N PRO A 170 10.79 -0.39 6.36
CA PRO A 170 10.67 -0.23 7.82
C PRO A 170 9.45 0.61 8.21
N ALA A 171 8.57 0.06 9.07
CA ALA A 171 7.39 0.76 9.58
C ALA A 171 7.73 1.84 10.64
N ASP A 172 8.91 1.77 11.26
CA ASP A 172 9.36 2.74 12.26
C ASP A 172 9.91 4.03 11.64
N GLN A 173 10.17 4.04 10.32
CA GLN A 173 10.59 5.22 9.58
C GLN A 173 9.43 5.91 8.84
N LYS A 174 9.58 7.20 8.52
CA LYS A 174 8.56 7.98 7.80
C LYS A 174 8.66 7.78 6.28
N VAL A 175 8.78 6.53 5.83
CA VAL A 175 8.85 6.23 4.39
C VAL A 175 7.52 6.56 3.74
N PHE A 176 7.54 7.42 2.72
CA PHE A 176 6.37 7.75 1.90
C PHE A 176 6.52 7.18 0.49
N GLN A 177 7.73 7.29 -0.07
CA GLN A 177 8.07 6.84 -1.40
C GLN A 177 9.40 6.10 -1.37
N ILE A 178 9.54 5.11 -2.24
CA ILE A 178 10.80 4.41 -2.47
C ILE A 178 11.09 4.44 -3.96
N GLU A 179 12.30 4.88 -4.30
CA GLU A 179 12.82 4.84 -5.66
C GLU A 179 13.81 3.70 -5.77
N LEU A 180 13.68 2.89 -6.82
CA LEU A 180 14.61 1.82 -7.17
C LEU A 180 15.23 2.11 -8.53
N THR A 181 16.54 1.96 -8.64
CA THR A 181 17.26 2.14 -9.91
C THR A 181 18.18 0.95 -10.17
N ARG A 182 18.18 0.45 -11.41
CA ARG A 182 19.19 -0.53 -11.83
C ARG A 182 20.58 0.13 -11.91
N PRO A 183 21.65 -0.64 -11.61
CA PRO A 183 23.03 -0.14 -11.70
C PRO A 183 23.47 0.14 -13.14
#